data_AF-A0A9E4CFR5-F1
#
_entry.id   AF-A0A9E4CFR5-F1
#
_cell.length_a   1.000
_cell.length_b   1.000
_cell.length_c   1.000
_cell.angle_alpha   90.00
_cell.angle_beta   90.00
_cell.angle_gamma   90.00
#
_symmetry.space_group_name_H-M   'P 1'
#
loop_
_entity.id
_entity.type
_entity.pdbx_description
1 polymer ?
#
loop_
_entity_poly.entity_id
_entity_poly.type
_entity_poly.pdbx_seq_one_letter_code
_entity_poly.pdbx_strand_id
1 'polypeptide(L)'
;MRTNIVIDDELMAEAMQVTGINTKREVVEEALRVLVRTTQQKNVLALRGQVQWEGDLDAMRQGRYFHESKAKYTVDESNTTTGGSLTDNADDDDDGGNV
;
A
#
# COMPACT_ATOMS: atom_id res chain seq x y z
N MET A 1 -8.55 -37.71 -10.89
CA MET A 1 -9.74 -38.10 -11.69
C MET A 1 -9.64 -37.43 -13.05
N ARG A 2 -9.99 -38.11 -14.15
CA ARG A 2 -10.01 -37.49 -15.49
C ARG A 2 -11.42 -37.03 -15.81
N THR A 3 -11.57 -35.74 -16.10
CA THR A 3 -12.86 -35.09 -16.35
C THR A 3 -12.73 -34.25 -17.61
N ASN A 4 -13.80 -34.18 -18.40
CA ASN A 4 -13.88 -33.29 -19.55
C ASN A 4 -14.69 -32.05 -19.15
N ILE A 5 -14.09 -30.87 -19.27
CA ILE A 5 -14.67 -29.59 -18.89
C ILE A 5 -14.36 -28.56 -19.96
N VAL A 6 -15.33 -27.71 -20.28
CA VAL A 6 -15.15 -26.59 -21.19
C VAL A 6 -14.67 -25.40 -20.36
N ILE A 7 -13.51 -24.84 -20.71
CA ILE A 7 -12.93 -23.65 -20.07
C ILE A 7 -12.66 -22.64 -21.18
N ASP A 8 -12.86 -21.37 -20.87
CA ASP A 8 -12.47 -20.27 -21.73
C ASP A 8 -10.95 -20.28 -21.98
N ASP A 9 -10.54 -20.20 -23.25
CA ASP A 9 -9.13 -20.29 -23.64
C ASP A 9 -8.35 -19.01 -23.30
N GLU A 10 -8.99 -17.84 -23.32
CA GLU A 10 -8.36 -16.57 -22.92
C GLU A 10 -8.06 -16.60 -21.41
N LEU A 11 -9.02 -17.05 -20.61
CA LEU A 11 -8.84 -17.22 -19.16
C LEU A 11 -7.71 -18.21 -18.84
N MET A 12 -7.63 -19.33 -19.56
CA MET A 12 -6.57 -20.31 -19.37
C MET A 12 -5.20 -19.73 -19.75
N ALA A 13 -5.13 -18.97 -20.85
CA ALA A 13 -3.89 -18.33 -21.29
C ALA A 13 -3.41 -17.29 -20.28
N GLU A 14 -4.31 -16.45 -19.76
CA GLU A 14 -4.00 -15.48 -18.72
C GLU A 14 -3.52 -16.18 -17.44
N ALA A 15 -4.22 -17.22 -17.00
CA ALA A 15 -3.84 -17.99 -15.82
C ALA A 15 -2.45 -18.63 -15.98
N MET A 16 -2.15 -19.20 -17.14
CA MET A 16 -0.82 -19.74 -17.45
C MET A 16 0.26 -18.65 -17.45
N GLN A 17 -0.03 -17.47 -18.00
CA GLN A 17 0.91 -16.35 -18.04
C GLN A 17 1.22 -15.79 -16.63
N VAL A 18 0.19 -15.62 -15.81
CA VAL A 18 0.33 -15.08 -14.44
C VAL A 18 1.01 -16.08 -13.50
N THR A 19 0.71 -17.38 -13.65
CA THR A 19 1.26 -18.42 -12.76
C THR A 19 2.60 -18.97 -13.24
N GLY A 20 2.96 -18.79 -14.52
CA GLY A 20 4.15 -19.39 -15.14
C GLY A 20 4.06 -20.91 -15.31
N ILE A 21 2.87 -21.49 -15.17
CA ILE A 21 2.65 -22.94 -15.28
C ILE A 21 2.48 -23.34 -16.73
N ASN A 22 3.20 -24.39 -17.14
CA ASN A 22 3.25 -24.83 -18.54
C ASN A 22 2.09 -25.75 -18.95
N THR A 23 1.35 -26.31 -18.00
CA THR A 23 0.30 -27.30 -18.29
C THR A 23 -1.09 -26.84 -17.82
N LYS A 24 -2.10 -26.98 -18.69
CA LYS A 24 -3.51 -26.67 -18.35
C LYS A 24 -3.99 -27.45 -17.12
N ARG A 25 -3.52 -28.69 -16.93
CA ARG A 25 -3.89 -29.54 -15.78
C ARG A 25 -3.38 -28.96 -14.46
N GLU A 26 -2.13 -28.53 -14.41
CA GLU A 26 -1.52 -27.99 -13.19
C GLU A 26 -2.13 -26.63 -12.83
N VAL A 27 -2.45 -25.80 -13.80
CA VAL A 27 -3.17 -24.53 -13.56
C VAL A 27 -4.51 -24.79 -12.87
N VAL A 28 -5.29 -25.75 -13.38
CA VAL A 28 -6.59 -26.12 -12.79
C VAL A 28 -6.42 -26.68 -11.38
N GLU A 29 -5.41 -27.53 -11.15
CA GLU A 29 -5.14 -28.09 -9.84
C GLU A 29 -4.75 -27.02 -8.82
N GLU A 30 -3.89 -26.07 -9.20
CA GLU A 30 -3.48 -24.98 -8.33
C GLU A 30 -4.65 -24.01 -8.07
N ALA A 31 -5.45 -23.70 -9.08
CA ALA A 31 -6.65 -22.87 -8.91
C ALA A 31 -7.64 -23.49 -7.92
N LEU A 32 -7.88 -24.80 -7.99
CA LEU A 32 -8.74 -25.52 -7.04
C LEU A 32 -8.16 -25.50 -5.62
N ARG A 33 -6.84 -25.67 -5.47
CA ARG A 33 -6.17 -25.57 -4.17
C ARG A 33 -6.34 -24.19 -3.54
N VAL A 34 -6.13 -23.13 -4.32
CA VAL A 34 -6.31 -21.74 -3.88
C VAL A 34 -7.76 -21.47 -3.50
N LEU A 35 -8.73 -21.98 -4.27
CA LEU A 35 -10.15 -21.83 -3.98
C LEU A 35 -10.52 -22.45 -2.64
N VAL A 36 -10.08 -23.69 -2.38
CA VAL A 36 -10.33 -24.39 -1.11
C VAL A 36 -9.72 -23.62 0.06
N ARG A 37 -8.44 -23.22 -0.05
CA ARG A 37 -7.75 -22.46 0.99
C ARG A 37 -8.46 -21.14 1.31
N THR A 38 -8.83 -20.38 0.28
CA THR A 38 -9.49 -19.08 0.44
C THR A 38 -10.87 -19.25 1.05
N THR A 39 -11.61 -20.30 0.68
CA THR A 39 -12.93 -20.59 1.24
C THR A 39 -12.85 -20.98 2.72
N GLN A 40 -11.86 -21.78 3.10
CA GLN A 40 -11.63 -22.11 4.51
C GLN A 40 -11.28 -20.86 5.34
N GLN A 41 -10.47 -19.94 4.81
CA GLN A 41 -10.18 -18.67 5.47
C GLN A 41 -11.42 -17.78 5.61
N LYS A 42 -12.35 -17.80 4.63
CA LYS A 42 -13.63 -17.10 4.75
C LYS A 42 -14.50 -17.64 5.89
N ASN A 43 -14.42 -18.92 6.23
CA ASN A 43 -15.12 -19.45 7.40
C ASN A 43 -14.58 -18.85 8.71
N VAL A 44 -13.30 -18.48 8.77
CA VAL A 44 -12.74 -17.73 9.90
C VAL A 44 -13.34 -16.32 9.97
N LEU A 45 -13.65 -15.69 8.84
CA LEU A 45 -14.37 -14.41 8.82
C LEU A 45 -15.81 -14.55 9.34
N ALA A 46 -16.43 -15.74 9.24
CA ALA A 46 -17.75 -15.97 9.85
C ALA A 46 -17.70 -15.98 11.39
N LEU A 47 -16.52 -16.26 11.98
CA LEU A 47 -16.28 -16.16 13.42
C LEU A 47 -16.04 -14.70 13.87
N ARG A 48 -15.92 -13.74 12.94
CA ARG A 48 -15.76 -12.31 13.23
C ARG A 48 -17.00 -11.79 13.96
N GLY A 49 -16.82 -11.41 15.23
CA GLY A 49 -17.90 -10.92 16.10
C GLY A 49 -18.58 -12.00 16.94
N GLN A 50 -18.28 -13.29 16.73
CA GLN A 50 -18.74 -14.38 17.59
C GLN A 50 -17.72 -14.78 18.65
N VAL A 51 -16.43 -14.54 18.37
CA VAL A 51 -15.34 -14.83 19.29
C VAL A 51 -14.93 -13.53 19.99
N GLN A 52 -15.02 -13.50 21.33
CA GLN A 52 -14.39 -12.45 22.11
C GLN A 52 -12.88 -12.63 22.01
N TRP A 53 -12.22 -11.60 21.50
CA TRP A 53 -10.78 -11.56 21.46
C TRP A 53 -10.26 -11.20 22.86
N GLU A 54 -9.59 -12.14 23.53
CA GLU A 54 -8.86 -11.88 24.78
C GLU A 54 -7.40 -11.52 24.46
N GLY A 55 -7.05 -10.26 24.69
CA GLY A 55 -5.69 -9.73 24.55
C GLY A 55 -5.65 -8.22 24.79
N ASP A 56 -4.47 -7.67 25.04
CA ASP A 56 -4.24 -6.22 25.10
C ASP A 56 -3.47 -5.79 23.85
N LEU A 57 -4.13 -5.04 22.95
CA LEU A 57 -3.55 -4.60 21.68
C LEU A 57 -2.41 -3.62 21.90
N ASP A 58 -2.48 -2.83 22.97
CA ASP A 58 -1.50 -1.80 23.25
C ASP A 58 -0.20 -2.44 23.75
N ALA A 59 -0.30 -3.44 24.64
CA ALA A 59 0.84 -4.23 25.10
C ALA A 59 1.57 -4.93 23.93
N MET A 60 0.84 -5.49 22.97
CA MET A 60 1.44 -6.16 21.81
C MET A 60 2.12 -5.19 20.83
N ARG A 61 1.75 -3.91 20.83
CA ARG A 61 2.30 -2.87 19.94
C ARG A 61 3.52 -2.17 20.52
N GLN A 62 3.69 -2.19 21.83
CA GLN A 62 4.79 -1.51 22.54
C GLN A 62 6.18 -2.05 22.19
N GLY A 63 6.30 -3.32 21.76
CA GLY A 63 7.59 -3.92 21.38
C GLY A 63 8.17 -3.51 20.02
N ARG A 64 7.46 -2.67 19.23
CA ARG A 64 7.86 -2.34 17.85
C ARG A 64 8.53 -0.98 17.66
N TYR A 65 8.50 -0.12 18.67
CA TYR A 65 9.20 1.16 18.62
C TYR A 65 10.54 1.00 19.33
N PHE A 66 11.59 0.71 18.56
CA PHE A 66 12.96 0.97 19.01
C PHE A 66 13.03 2.46 19.36
N HIS A 67 13.27 2.74 20.64
CA HIS A 67 13.44 4.09 21.16
C HIS A 67 14.82 4.58 20.67
N GLU A 68 14.94 4.93 19.40
CA GLU A 68 16.14 5.60 18.91
C GLU A 68 16.18 6.96 19.58
N SER A 69 17.17 7.16 20.45
CA SER A 69 17.43 8.43 21.09
C SER A 69 17.64 9.47 20.00
N LYS A 70 16.67 10.37 19.80
CA LYS A 70 16.78 11.47 18.84
C LYS A 70 18.09 12.21 19.11
N ALA A 71 19.01 12.13 18.15
CA ALA A 71 20.21 12.94 18.16
C ALA A 71 19.78 14.41 18.31
N LYS A 72 20.29 15.08 19.34
CA LYS A 72 20.04 16.51 19.57
C LYS A 72 20.72 17.29 18.45
N TYR A 73 19.97 17.70 17.44
CA TYR A 73 20.47 18.67 16.47
C TYR A 73 20.51 20.03 17.16
N THR A 74 21.71 20.57 17.34
CA THR A 74 21.91 21.95 17.78
C THR A 74 22.04 22.80 16.53
N VAL A 75 21.14 23.77 16.38
CA VAL A 75 21.24 24.78 15.32
C VAL A 75 22.19 25.85 15.85
N ASP A 76 23.33 26.04 15.19
CA ASP A 76 24.29 27.10 15.50
C ASP A 76 23.85 28.37 14.74
N GLU A 77 23.32 29.37 15.47
CA GLU A 77 22.79 30.63 14.92
C GLU A 77 23.88 31.66 14.60
N SER A 78 25.10 31.25 14.25
CA SER A 78 26.23 32.17 14.08
C SER A 78 26.47 32.70 12.67
N ASN A 79 25.50 32.63 11.74
CA ASN A 79 25.64 33.30 10.45
C ASN A 79 24.41 34.14 10.04
N THR A 80 24.24 35.28 10.72
CA THR A 80 23.45 36.40 10.19
C THR A 80 24.36 37.61 10.00
N THR A 81 25.21 37.55 8.97
CA THR A 81 26.02 38.70 8.54
C THR A 81 25.47 39.27 7.23
N THR A 82 24.80 40.41 7.38
CA THR A 82 24.99 41.64 6.58
C THR A 82 24.68 41.63 5.08
N GLY A 83 23.54 42.27 4.75
CA GLY A 83 23.56 43.53 3.99
C GLY A 83 23.65 43.45 2.47
N GLY A 84 22.55 43.84 1.81
CA GLY A 84 22.54 44.15 0.38
C GLY A 84 21.24 44.84 -0.02
N SER A 85 21.18 46.15 0.19
CA SER A 85 20.17 47.06 -0.38
C SER A 85 20.48 47.28 -1.86
N LEU A 86 19.50 47.10 -2.75
CA LEU A 86 19.44 47.82 -4.01
C LEU A 86 17.97 48.22 -4.27
N THR A 87 17.81 49.47 -4.66
CA THR A 87 16.61 50.31 -4.67
C THR A 87 15.73 50.10 -5.91
N ASP A 88 14.42 50.32 -5.69
CA ASP A 88 13.48 51.15 -6.45
C ASP A 88 13.59 51.21 -7.98
N ASN A 89 12.49 50.82 -8.64
CA ASN A 89 11.91 51.55 -9.78
C ASN A 89 10.41 51.20 -9.87
N ALA A 90 9.60 52.24 -9.70
CA ALA A 90 8.20 52.31 -10.09
C ALA A 90 8.05 52.37 -11.62
N ASP A 91 6.80 52.57 -12.07
CA ASP A 91 6.31 52.82 -13.45
C ASP A 91 5.75 51.55 -14.13
N ASP A 92 4.43 51.32 -14.14
CA ASP A 92 3.41 51.74 -15.15
C ASP A 92 2.93 50.42 -15.82
N ASP A 93 1.67 50.04 -16.06
CA ASP A 93 0.41 50.68 -16.46
C ASP A 93 -0.76 49.81 -15.93
N ASP A 94 -1.79 50.33 -15.25
CA ASP A 94 -3.09 50.75 -15.81
C ASP A 94 -3.66 49.87 -16.95
N ASP A 95 -4.69 49.07 -16.65
CA ASP A 95 -5.94 49.17 -17.40
C ASP A 95 -7.12 48.64 -16.57
N GLY A 96 -8.05 49.54 -16.26
CA GLY A 96 -9.42 49.20 -15.87
C GLY A 96 -10.09 48.32 -16.94
N GLY A 97 -11.19 47.64 -16.69
CA GLY A 97 -12.35 48.20 -16.04
C GLY A 97 -13.56 47.28 -16.19
N ASN A 98 -14.52 47.62 -15.36
CA ASN A 98 -15.82 47.06 -15.07
C ASN A 98 -16.80 46.96 -16.27
N VAL A 99 -17.43 45.79 -16.44
CA VAL A 99 -18.88 45.58 -16.71
C VAL A 99 -19.33 44.21 -16.25
#